data_AF-A0AAD6QP79-F1
#
_entry.id   AF-A0AAD6QP79-F1
#
_cell.length_a   1.000
_cell.length_b   1.000
_cell.length_c   1.000
_cell.angle_alpha   90.00
_cell.angle_beta   90.00
_cell.angle_gamma   90.00
#
_symmetry.space_group_name_H-M   'P 1'
#
loop_
_entity.id
_entity.type
_entity.pdbx_description
1 polymer ?
#
loop_
_entity_poly.entity_id
_entity_poly.type
_entity_poly.pdbx_seq_one_letter_code
_entity_poly.pdbx_strand_id
1 'polypeptide(L)' 'MDVPGYLYTIGDSQDLPQIPSSISDDAKDFLGKCLVRNAAQRWSADELLEHPFLSVG' A
#
# COMPACT_ATOMS: atom_id res chain seq x y z
N MET A 1 -15.14 21.58 19.79
CA MET A 1 -14.30 20.38 19.90
C MET A 1 -14.19 19.86 18.48
N ASP A 2 -13.15 20.29 17.79
CA ASP A 2 -12.93 20.13 16.35
C ASP A 2 -12.33 18.74 16.12
N VAL A 3 -13.03 17.86 15.41
CA VAL A 3 -12.48 16.57 14.99
C VAL A 3 -11.45 16.87 13.89
N PRO A 4 -10.15 16.69 14.13
CA PRO A 4 -9.12 17.23 13.24
C PRO A 4 -9.17 16.50 11.90
N GLY A 5 -8.90 17.26 10.82
CA GLY A 5 -8.99 16.87 9.40
C GLY A 5 -8.16 15.67 8.92
N TYR A 6 -7.73 14.79 9.83
CA TYR A 6 -7.11 13.50 9.55
C TYR A 6 -8.08 12.49 8.91
N LEU A 7 -9.39 12.61 9.20
CA LEU A 7 -10.41 11.70 8.66
C LEU A 7 -10.71 11.95 7.18
N TYR A 8 -10.37 13.12 6.63
CA TYR A 8 -10.65 13.45 5.22
C TYR A 8 -9.61 12.87 4.26
N THR A 9 -8.42 12.51 4.75
CA THR A 9 -7.27 12.16 3.90
C THR A 9 -7.17 10.67 3.56
N ILE A 10 -8.07 9.81 4.06
CA ILE A 10 -7.94 8.35 3.84
C ILE A 10 -8.96 7.84 2.81
N GLY A 11 -10.10 8.52 2.67
CA GLY A 11 -11.17 8.12 1.75
C GLY A 11 -11.21 8.88 0.42
N ASP A 12 -10.65 10.10 0.36
CA ASP A 12 -10.86 11.04 -0.76
C ASP A 12 -9.57 11.65 -1.36
N SER A 13 -8.41 11.55 -0.70
CA SER A 13 -7.17 11.97 -1.36
C SER A 13 -6.84 10.97 -2.46
N GLN A 14 -6.78 11.45 -3.71
CA GLN A 14 -6.27 10.65 -4.82
C GLN A 14 -4.81 10.23 -4.62
N ASP A 15 -4.13 10.82 -3.63
CA ASP A 15 -2.78 10.53 -3.24
C ASP A 15 -2.71 9.24 -2.41
N LEU A 16 -1.99 8.24 -2.92
CA LEU A 16 -1.53 7.10 -2.11
C LEU A 16 -0.69 7.64 -0.94
N PRO A 17 -0.73 6.98 0.23
CA PRO A 17 0.26 7.27 1.27
C PRO A 17 1.65 7.04 0.69
N GLN A 18 2.56 8.01 0.90
CA GLN A 18 3.93 7.85 0.45
C GLN A 18 4.56 6.64 1.14
N ILE A 19 5.14 5.74 0.34
CA ILE A 19 5.88 4.59 0.88
C ILE A 19 7.13 5.10 1.58
N PRO A 20 7.39 4.72 2.84
CA PRO A 20 8.58 5.15 3.56
C PRO A 20 9.87 4.76 2.82
N SER A 21 10.85 5.65 2.75
CA SER A 21 12.14 5.37 2.10
C SER A 21 13.04 4.42 2.90
N SER A 22 12.79 4.28 4.21
CA SER A 22 13.61 3.53 5.17
C SER A 22 13.39 2.01 5.18
N ILE A 23 12.44 1.49 4.42
CA ILE A 23 12.19 0.04 4.32
C ILE A 23 12.99 -0.57 3.15
N SER A 24 13.11 -1.90 3.14
CA SER A 24 13.78 -2.62 2.06
C SER A 24 13.07 -2.43 0.72
N ASP A 25 13.79 -2.60 -0.38
CA ASP A 25 13.19 -2.45 -1.72
C ASP A 25 12.11 -3.51 -1.98
N ASP A 26 12.25 -4.73 -1.44
CA ASP A 26 11.20 -5.75 -1.49
C ASP A 26 9.93 -5.32 -0.75
N ALA A 27 10.07 -4.63 0.39
CA ALA A 27 8.92 -4.10 1.12
C ALA A 27 8.25 -2.95 0.35
N LYS A 28 9.04 -2.12 -0.35
CA LYS A 28 8.51 -1.06 -1.22
C LYS A 28 7.75 -1.65 -2.40
N ASP A 29 8.30 -2.67 -3.07
CA ASP A 29 7.62 -3.31 -4.20
C ASP A 29 6.31 -3.97 -3.75
N PHE A 30 6.34 -4.72 -2.65
CA PHE A 30 5.16 -5.34 -2.06
C PHE A 30 4.05 -4.32 -1.76
N LEU A 31 4.37 -3.22 -1.07
CA LEU A 31 3.41 -2.15 -0.80
C LEU A 31 2.92 -1.48 -2.09
N GLY A 32 3.80 -1.33 -3.09
CA GLY A 32 3.45 -0.83 -4.42
C GLY A 32 2.38 -1.69 -5.12
N LYS A 33 2.43 -3.01 -4.97
CA LYS A 33 1.40 -3.94 -5.48
C LYS A 33 0.10 -3.88 -4.68
N CYS A 34 0.19 -3.73 -3.36
CA CYS A 34 -0.97 -3.62 -2.46
C CYS A 34 -1.78 -2.34 -2.70
N LEU A 35 -1.10 -1.22 -2.94
CA LEU A 35 -1.70 0.11 -2.94
C LEU A 35 -2.12 0.61 -4.34
N VAL A 36 -2.13 -0.25 -5.37
CA VAL A 36 -2.60 0.12 -6.72
C VAL A 36 -4.08 0.53 -6.69
N ARG A 37 -4.38 1.77 -7.10
CA ARG A 37 -5.74 2.33 -7.08
C ARG A 37 -6.70 1.63 -8.04
N ASN A 38 -6.20 1.31 -9.24
CA ASN A 38 -7.01 0.59 -10.22
C ASN A 38 -7.16 -0.87 -9.77
N ALA A 39 -8.36 -1.25 -9.31
CA ALA A 39 -8.64 -2.58 -8.83
C ALA A 39 -8.35 -3.69 -9.86
N ALA A 40 -8.46 -3.39 -11.17
CA ALA A 40 -8.14 -4.34 -12.24
C ALA A 40 -6.63 -4.52 -12.46
N GLN A 41 -5.78 -3.69 -11.85
CA GLN A 41 -4.32 -3.78 -11.90
C GLN A 41 -3.70 -4.11 -10.54
N ARG A 42 -4.50 -4.02 -9.47
CA ARG A 42 -4.09 -4.37 -8.11
C ARG A 42 -4.01 -5.88 -7.97
N TRP A 43 -2.95 -6.33 -7.34
CA TRP A 43 -2.78 -7.75 -7.06
C TRP A 43 -3.84 -8.23 -6.08
N SER A 44 -4.31 -9.45 -6.31
CA SER A 44 -5.16 -10.21 -5.40
C SER A 44 -4.38 -10.65 -4.16
N ALA A 45 -5.11 -11.08 -3.12
CA ALA A 45 -4.48 -11.62 -1.92
C ALA A 45 -3.60 -12.84 -2.25
N ASP A 46 -4.07 -13.74 -3.12
CA ASP A 46 -3.31 -14.92 -3.53
C ASP A 46 -2.01 -14.55 -4.27
N GLU A 47 -2.06 -13.58 -5.20
CA GLU A 47 -0.85 -13.09 -5.88
C GLU A 47 0.14 -12.41 -4.92
N LEU A 48 -0.36 -11.67 -3.93
CA LEU A 48 0.47 -11.01 -2.93
C LEU A 48 1.18 -12.02 -2.02
N LEU A 49 0.53 -13.15 -1.71
CA LEU A 49 1.14 -14.22 -0.89
C LEU A 49 2.35 -14.88 -1.57
N GLU A 50 2.41 -14.87 -2.89
CA GLU A 50 3.53 -15.39 -3.68
C GLU A 50 4.71 -14.39 -3.79
N HIS A 51 4.56 -13.17 -3.27
CA HIS A 51 5.61 -12.15 -3.38
C HIS A 51 6.82 -12.47 -2.48
N PRO A 52 8.07 -12.32 -2.97
CA PRO A 52 9.29 -12.68 -2.23
C PRO A 52 9.44 -11.98 -0.87
N PHE A 53 8.87 -10.78 -0.70
CA PHE A 53 8.80 -10.09 0.60
C PHE A 53 8.16 -10.93 1.72
N LEU A 54 7.17 -11.76 1.39
CA LEU A 54 6.49 -12.66 2.34
C LEU A 54 7.08 -14.06 2.36
N SER A 55 7.99 -14.35 1.44
CA SER A 55 8.73 -15.61 1.45
C SER A 55 9.71 -15.60 2.62
N VAL A 56 9.28 -16.17 3.73
CA VAL A 56 10.17 -16.52 4.83
C VAL A 56 11.03 -17.67 4.34
N GLY A 57 12.35 -17.46 4.29
CA GLY A 57 13.31 -18.55 4.13
C GLY A 57 13.21 -19.58 5.26
#